data_AF-A0A6V7JS29-F1
#
_entry.id   AF-A0A6V7JS29-F1
#
_cell.length_a   1.000
_cell.length_b   1.000
_cell.length_c   1.000
_cell.angle_alpha   90.00
_cell.angle_beta   90.00
_cell.angle_gamma   90.00
#
_symmetry.space_group_name_H-M   'P 1'
#
loop_
_entity.id
_entity.type
_entity.pdbx_description
1 polymer ?
#
loop_
_entity_poly.entity_id
_entity_poly.type
_entity_poly.pdbx_seq_one_letter_code
_entity_poly.pdbx_strand_id
1 'polypeptide(L)'
;IFEGEALGKIINFKNTLVKTADVHKYYKSPDIFRLYILCVHPSYQSKGLETALLEAFLELASTLEIPVAVGLFTSGINQEFAKNAGFDVLTEIRYSKWIIDDKVVFPNPGIGNYSAAFMGMLTPSIEHLERVREERRAVKREEERRRRKRWS
;
A
#
# COMPACT_ATOMS: atom_id res chain seq x y z
N ILE A 1 25.29 -11.70 14.96
CA ILE A 1 24.08 -10.92 14.61
C ILE A 1 22.93 -11.61 15.31
N PHE A 2 22.45 -11.09 16.43
CA PHE A 2 21.34 -11.72 17.16
C PHE A 2 20.03 -11.41 16.43
N GLU A 3 19.34 -12.44 15.92
CA GLU A 3 18.15 -12.34 15.08
C GLU A 3 17.01 -11.49 15.69
N GLY A 4 16.96 -11.36 17.02
CA GLY A 4 15.95 -10.57 17.73
C GLY A 4 16.15 -9.05 17.69
N GLU A 5 17.39 -8.55 17.62
CA GLU A 5 17.64 -7.10 17.73
C GLU A 5 17.21 -6.35 16.46
N ALA A 6 17.54 -6.91 15.30
CA ALA A 6 17.14 -6.34 14.01
C ALA A 6 15.63 -6.36 13.83
N LEU A 7 14.98 -7.50 14.16
CA LEU A 7 13.53 -7.61 14.13
C LEU A 7 12.87 -6.64 15.12
N GLY A 8 13.43 -6.49 16.32
CA GLY A 8 12.97 -5.52 17.33
C GLY A 8 12.98 -4.09 16.80
N LYS A 9 14.06 -3.67 16.13
CA LYS A 9 14.15 -2.34 15.50
C LYS A 9 13.09 -2.13 14.42
N ILE A 10 12.83 -3.15 13.58
CA ILE A 10 11.78 -3.12 12.55
C ILE A 10 10.39 -3.01 13.20
N ILE A 11 10.09 -3.85 14.20
CA ILE A 11 8.80 -3.85 14.89
C ILE A 11 8.55 -2.51 15.58
N ASN A 12 9.55 -1.96 16.28
CA ASN A 12 9.43 -0.66 16.94
C ASN A 12 9.15 0.47 15.95
N PHE A 13 9.86 0.48 14.82
CA PHE A 13 9.62 1.43 13.74
C PHE A 13 8.19 1.32 13.17
N LYS A 14 7.75 0.11 12.82
CA LYS A 14 6.39 -0.14 12.32
C LYS A 14 5.31 0.26 13.32
N ASN A 15 5.51 -0.08 14.60
CA ASN A 15 4.57 0.24 15.66
C ASN A 15 4.47 1.75 15.89
N THR A 16 5.57 2.48 15.75
CA THR A 16 5.56 3.95 15.85
C THR A 16 4.68 4.56 14.77
N LEU A 17 4.83 4.12 13.50
CA LEU A 17 3.96 4.57 12.41
C LEU A 17 2.47 4.30 12.68
N VAL A 18 2.14 3.09 13.13
CA VAL A 18 0.75 2.67 13.39
C VAL A 18 0.15 3.43 14.57
N LYS A 19 0.89 3.57 15.67
CA LYS A 19 0.40 4.24 16.88
C LYS A 19 0.22 5.74 16.66
N THR A 20 1.15 6.38 15.95
CA THR A 20 1.04 7.82 15.62
C THR A 20 -0.14 8.11 14.72
N ALA A 21 -0.45 7.22 13.77
CA ALA A 21 -1.59 7.40 12.88
C ALA A 21 -2.94 7.37 13.62
N ASP A 22 -3.02 6.62 14.73
CA ASP A 22 -4.23 6.46 15.54
C ASP A 22 -5.50 6.31 14.69
N VAL A 23 -5.50 5.27 13.85
CA VAL A 23 -6.50 5.06 12.78
C VAL A 23 -7.92 5.08 13.30
N HIS A 24 -8.13 4.45 14.45
CA HIS A 24 -9.44 4.38 15.09
C HIS A 24 -9.97 5.78 15.41
N LYS A 25 -9.10 6.66 15.92
CA LYS A 25 -9.44 8.06 16.17
C LYS A 25 -9.59 8.85 14.88
N TYR A 26 -8.69 8.67 13.90
CA TYR A 26 -8.69 9.40 12.64
C TYR A 26 -9.99 9.18 11.85
N TYR A 27 -10.39 7.92 11.67
CA TYR A 27 -11.60 7.56 10.93
C TYR A 27 -12.85 7.41 11.82
N LYS A 28 -12.72 7.55 13.14
CA LYS A 28 -13.80 7.29 14.12
C LYS A 28 -14.43 5.90 13.93
N SER A 29 -13.59 4.90 13.64
CA SER A 29 -14.03 3.53 13.36
C SER A 29 -13.40 2.54 14.33
N PRO A 30 -14.18 1.65 14.95
CA PRO A 30 -13.63 0.55 15.76
C PRO A 30 -12.98 -0.53 14.88
N ASP A 31 -13.46 -0.72 13.65
CA ASP A 31 -13.04 -1.80 12.77
C ASP A 31 -12.16 -1.28 11.63
N ILE A 32 -11.06 -2.01 11.38
CA ILE A 32 -10.09 -1.72 10.33
C ILE A 32 -9.67 -3.01 9.63
N PHE A 33 -9.51 -2.96 8.31
CA PHE A 33 -8.95 -4.05 7.52
C PHE A 33 -7.53 -3.70 7.13
N ARG A 34 -6.56 -4.51 7.56
CA ARG A 34 -5.14 -4.17 7.47
C ARG A 34 -4.38 -5.06 6.50
N LEU A 35 -3.79 -4.45 5.49
CA LEU A 35 -2.81 -5.06 4.61
C LEU A 35 -1.44 -5.11 5.32
N TYR A 36 -0.99 -6.31 5.67
CA TYR A 36 0.30 -6.50 6.34
C TYR A 36 1.47 -6.60 5.38
N ILE A 37 1.29 -7.35 4.28
CA ILE A 37 2.29 -7.62 3.26
C ILE A 37 1.58 -7.71 1.91
N LEU A 38 2.13 -7.03 0.90
CA LEU A 38 1.79 -7.20 -0.50
C LEU A 38 3.06 -7.58 -1.24
N CYS A 39 3.09 -8.75 -1.86
CA CYS A 39 4.27 -9.28 -2.53
C CYS A 39 3.89 -9.95 -3.85
N VAL A 40 4.65 -9.62 -4.89
CA VAL A 40 4.56 -10.24 -6.21
C VAL A 40 5.96 -10.69 -6.59
N HIS A 41 6.08 -11.94 -7.03
CA HIS A 41 7.35 -12.49 -7.48
C HIS A 41 7.91 -11.66 -8.66
N PRO A 42 9.23 -11.34 -8.71
CA PRO A 42 9.80 -10.45 -9.73
C PRO A 42 9.45 -10.79 -11.18
N SER A 43 9.40 -12.08 -11.54
CA SER A 43 9.01 -12.54 -12.88
C SER A 43 7.56 -12.22 -13.30
N TYR A 44 6.74 -11.74 -12.36
CA TYR A 44 5.35 -11.37 -12.58
C TYR A 44 5.06 -9.88 -12.30
N GLN A 45 6.08 -9.10 -11.96
CA GLN A 45 5.94 -7.65 -11.80
C GLN A 45 5.58 -6.98 -13.13
N SER A 46 4.95 -5.80 -13.03
CA SER A 46 4.53 -4.99 -14.19
C SER A 46 3.49 -5.68 -15.09
N LYS A 47 2.87 -6.75 -14.61
CA LYS A 47 1.74 -7.45 -15.27
C LYS A 47 0.39 -7.11 -14.65
N GLY A 48 0.37 -6.16 -13.72
CA GLY A 48 -0.85 -5.70 -13.03
C GLY A 48 -1.31 -6.61 -11.89
N LEU A 49 -0.46 -7.51 -11.39
CA LEU A 49 -0.80 -8.41 -10.28
C LEU A 49 -0.92 -7.65 -8.96
N GLU A 50 -0.06 -6.67 -8.74
CA GLU A 50 -0.10 -5.79 -7.56
C GLU A 50 -1.46 -5.09 -7.46
N THR A 51 -1.92 -4.56 -8.60
CA THR A 51 -3.25 -3.96 -8.78
C THR A 51 -4.37 -4.94 -8.45
N ALA A 52 -4.34 -6.13 -9.05
CA ALA A 52 -5.38 -7.13 -8.82
C ALA A 52 -5.45 -7.58 -7.36
N LEU A 53 -4.30 -7.74 -6.69
CA LEU A 53 -4.22 -8.10 -5.28
C LEU A 53 -4.75 -6.99 -4.37
N LEU A 54 -4.41 -5.73 -4.63
CA LEU A 54 -4.93 -4.61 -3.83
C LEU A 54 -6.44 -4.43 -4.05
N GLU A 55 -6.94 -4.59 -5.28
CA GLU A 55 -8.38 -4.57 -5.56
C GLU A 55 -9.12 -5.69 -4.83
N ALA A 56 -8.58 -6.93 -4.85
CA ALA A 56 -9.16 -8.05 -4.13
C ALA A 56 -9.17 -7.81 -2.62
N PHE A 57 -8.13 -7.16 -2.08
CA PHE A 57 -8.08 -6.75 -0.68
C PHE A 57 -9.19 -5.74 -0.35
N LEU A 58 -9.42 -4.73 -1.20
CA LEU A 58 -10.50 -3.74 -1.00
C LEU A 58 -11.90 -4.36 -1.15
N GLU A 59 -12.07 -5.28 -2.11
CA GLU A 59 -13.31 -6.03 -2.30
C GLU A 59 -13.63 -6.91 -1.09
N LEU A 60 -12.63 -7.58 -0.52
CA LEU A 60 -12.79 -8.34 0.71
C LEU A 60 -13.17 -7.43 1.89
N ALA A 61 -12.52 -6.27 2.04
CA ALA A 61 -12.90 -5.29 3.06
C ALA A 61 -14.36 -4.85 2.91
N SER A 62 -14.78 -4.56 1.66
CA SER A 62 -16.13 -4.12 1.33
C SER A 62 -17.16 -5.23 1.60
N THR A 63 -16.84 -6.47 1.23
CA THR A 63 -17.68 -7.65 1.43
C THR A 63 -17.88 -7.98 2.91
N LEU A 64 -16.84 -7.77 3.73
CA LEU A 64 -16.90 -7.93 5.18
C LEU A 64 -17.48 -6.69 5.88
N GLU A 65 -17.95 -5.69 5.14
CA GLU A 65 -18.49 -4.43 5.65
C GLU A 65 -17.53 -3.69 6.59
N ILE A 66 -16.22 -3.88 6.42
CA ILE A 66 -15.21 -3.22 7.22
C ILE A 66 -15.00 -1.81 6.66
N PRO A 67 -15.25 -0.73 7.42
CA PRO A 67 -15.38 0.63 6.89
C PRO A 67 -14.05 1.29 6.51
N VAL A 68 -12.92 0.78 7.00
CA VAL A 68 -11.60 1.40 6.80
C VAL A 68 -10.60 0.36 6.34
N ALA A 69 -9.90 0.65 5.25
CA ALA A 69 -8.80 -0.15 4.74
C ALA A 69 -7.47 0.58 4.99
N VAL A 70 -6.48 -0.10 5.56
CA VAL A 70 -5.17 0.47 5.89
C VAL A 70 -4.01 -0.43 5.52
N GLY A 71 -2.83 0.16 5.31
CA GLY A 71 -1.62 -0.58 4.97
C GLY A 71 -0.35 0.16 5.37
N LEU A 72 0.72 -0.61 5.60
CA LEU A 72 2.06 -0.06 5.79
C LEU A 72 2.88 -0.27 4.52
N PHE A 73 3.32 0.83 3.90
CA PHE A 73 4.04 0.83 2.63
C PHE A 73 5.47 1.36 2.83
N THR A 74 6.45 0.47 2.65
CA THR A 74 7.86 0.71 3.02
C THR A 74 8.77 1.09 1.84
N SER A 75 8.22 1.20 0.63
CA SER A 75 8.92 1.64 -0.58
C SER A 75 8.16 2.77 -1.26
N GLY A 76 8.89 3.66 -1.93
CA GLY A 76 8.26 4.78 -2.65
C GLY A 76 7.28 4.30 -3.73
N ILE A 77 7.65 3.24 -4.45
CA ILE A 77 6.78 2.63 -5.48
C ILE A 77 5.47 2.14 -4.87
N ASN A 78 5.52 1.46 -3.72
CA ASN A 78 4.30 0.94 -3.09
C ASN A 78 3.43 2.06 -2.51
N GLN A 79 4.03 3.15 -2.03
CA GLN A 79 3.30 4.33 -1.56
C GLN A 79 2.60 5.06 -2.72
N GLU A 80 3.29 5.25 -3.84
CA GLU A 80 2.71 5.84 -5.05
C GLU A 80 1.56 4.96 -5.59
N PHE A 81 1.77 3.65 -5.62
CA PHE A 81 0.75 2.70 -6.01
C PHE A 81 -0.49 2.76 -5.09
N ALA A 82 -0.31 2.78 -3.76
CA ALA A 82 -1.42 2.93 -2.81
C ALA A 82 -2.14 4.27 -2.99
N LYS A 83 -1.40 5.36 -3.22
CA LYS A 83 -1.97 6.69 -3.49
C LYS A 83 -2.85 6.68 -4.75
N ASN A 84 -2.38 6.04 -5.82
CA ASN A 84 -3.15 5.88 -7.06
C ASN A 84 -4.41 5.02 -6.88
N ALA A 85 -4.44 4.18 -5.84
CA ALA A 85 -5.63 3.42 -5.44
C ALA A 85 -6.56 4.18 -4.48
N GLY A 86 -6.22 5.42 -4.10
CA GLY A 86 -7.06 6.27 -3.23
C GLY A 86 -6.69 6.24 -1.76
N PHE A 87 -5.53 5.67 -1.38
CA PHE A 87 -5.04 5.75 0.00
C PHE A 87 -4.42 7.12 0.31
N ASP A 88 -4.77 7.67 1.46
CA ASP A 88 -4.16 8.86 2.04
C ASP A 88 -3.02 8.48 3.00
N VAL A 89 -1.99 9.33 3.07
CA VAL A 89 -0.91 9.18 4.05
C VAL A 89 -1.40 9.64 5.42
N LEU A 90 -1.46 8.72 6.38
CA LEU A 90 -1.84 9.03 7.77
C LEU A 90 -0.63 9.37 8.63
N THR A 91 0.48 8.67 8.42
CA THR A 91 1.76 8.96 9.05
C THR A 91 2.89 8.50 8.15
N GLU A 92 3.98 9.26 8.10
CA GLU A 92 5.17 8.92 7.34
C GLU A 92 6.42 9.24 8.16
N ILE A 93 7.39 8.32 8.15
CA ILE A 93 8.70 8.54 8.76
C ILE A 93 9.78 8.29 7.71
N ARG A 94 10.63 9.30 7.51
CA ARG A 94 11.84 9.17 6.68
C ARG A 94 12.86 8.29 7.40
N TYR A 95 13.45 7.33 6.70
CA TYR A 95 14.44 6.42 7.27
C TYR A 95 15.65 7.16 7.84
N SER A 96 16.09 8.23 7.20
CA SER A 96 17.19 9.09 7.67
C SER A 96 16.90 9.84 8.98
N LYS A 97 15.63 9.93 9.38
CA LYS A 97 15.19 10.57 10.64
C LYS A 97 14.90 9.56 11.75
N TRP A 98 15.01 8.26 11.48
CA TRP A 98 14.84 7.22 12.49
C TRP A 98 16.19 6.89 13.13
N ILE A 99 16.45 7.55 14.27
CA ILE A 99 17.72 7.53 14.99
C ILE A 99 17.53 6.85 16.34
N ILE A 100 18.40 5.90 16.66
CA ILE A 100 18.47 5.23 17.97
C ILE A 100 19.95 5.24 18.38
N ASP A 101 20.25 5.67 19.60
CA ASP A 101 21.62 5.79 20.13
C ASP A 101 22.56 6.55 19.17
N ASP A 102 22.10 7.72 18.72
CA ASP A 102 22.77 8.61 17.76
C ASP A 102 23.14 8.00 16.40
N LYS A 103 22.53 6.85 16.06
CA LYS A 103 22.75 6.16 14.79
C LYS A 103 21.47 6.03 13.98
N VAL A 104 21.57 6.31 12.69
CA VAL A 104 20.50 6.00 11.72
C VAL A 104 20.34 4.48 11.66
N VAL A 105 19.14 4.00 11.96
CA VAL A 105 18.83 2.57 12.05
C VAL A 105 18.78 1.92 10.66
N PHE A 106 18.30 2.66 9.66
CA PHE A 106 18.15 2.19 8.27
C PHE A 106 18.99 3.05 7.32
N PRO A 107 20.34 2.94 7.35
CA PRO A 107 21.21 3.84 6.60
C PRO A 107 21.22 3.56 5.09
N ASN A 108 20.81 2.37 4.65
CA ASN A 108 20.77 1.98 3.24
C ASN A 108 19.45 1.26 2.88
N PRO A 109 18.34 2.01 2.72
CA PRO A 109 17.04 1.44 2.39
C PRO A 109 16.88 1.06 0.89
N GLY A 110 17.89 1.33 0.06
CA GLY A 110 17.82 1.18 -1.39
C GLY A 110 17.28 2.43 -2.11
N ILE A 111 17.59 2.54 -3.41
CA ILE A 111 17.20 3.68 -4.24
C ILE A 111 15.67 3.77 -4.33
N GLY A 112 15.12 4.97 -4.16
CA GLY A 112 13.68 5.20 -4.18
C GLY A 112 12.94 4.89 -2.87
N ASN A 113 13.61 4.33 -1.87
CA ASN A 113 13.01 3.98 -0.58
C ASN A 113 13.45 4.98 0.50
N TYR A 114 12.81 6.14 0.57
CA TYR A 114 13.24 7.21 1.49
C TYR A 114 12.47 7.25 2.82
N SER A 115 11.31 6.61 2.85
CA SER A 115 10.40 6.59 4.00
C SER A 115 9.58 5.30 4.04
N ALA A 116 8.95 5.08 5.18
CA ALA A 116 7.78 4.22 5.27
C ALA A 116 6.56 5.07 5.64
N ALA A 117 5.43 4.77 5.01
CA ALA A 117 4.16 5.42 5.26
C ALA A 117 3.13 4.40 5.74
N PHE A 118 2.38 4.77 6.77
CA PHE A 118 1.14 4.13 7.12
C PHE A 118 0.01 4.91 6.45
N MET A 119 -0.72 4.24 5.58
CA MET A 119 -1.72 4.86 4.71
C MET A 119 -3.08 4.20 4.92
N GLY A 120 -4.16 4.94 4.66
CA GLY A 120 -5.51 4.44 4.82
C GLY A 120 -6.51 5.12 3.90
N MET A 121 -7.67 4.49 3.78
CA MET A 121 -8.84 5.06 3.10
C MET A 121 -10.12 4.52 3.74
N LEU A 122 -11.23 5.23 3.49
CA LEU A 122 -12.55 4.63 3.66
C LEU A 122 -12.71 3.51 2.62
N THR A 123 -13.21 2.36 3.05
CA THR A 123 -13.45 1.23 2.17
C THR A 123 -14.46 1.64 1.10
N PRO A 124 -14.13 1.49 -0.19
CA PRO A 124 -15.06 1.82 -1.27
C PRO A 124 -16.21 0.82 -1.33
N SER A 125 -17.37 1.25 -1.86
CA SER A 125 -18.48 0.33 -2.12
C SER A 125 -18.13 -0.67 -3.22
N ILE A 126 -18.74 -1.86 -3.18
CA ILE A 126 -18.58 -2.89 -4.21
C ILE A 126 -18.89 -2.31 -5.60
N GLU A 127 -19.99 -1.56 -5.72
CA GLU A 127 -20.39 -0.90 -6.97
C GLU A 127 -19.31 0.06 -7.51
N HIS A 128 -18.61 0.78 -6.63
CA HIS A 128 -17.50 1.63 -7.03
C HIS A 128 -16.33 0.81 -7.57
N LEU A 129 -15.97 -0.28 -6.87
CA LEU A 129 -14.90 -1.19 -7.30
C LEU A 129 -15.21 -1.84 -8.66
N GLU A 130 -16.45 -2.27 -8.87
CA GLU A 130 -16.91 -2.84 -10.14
C GLU A 130 -16.80 -1.81 -11.28
N ARG A 131 -17.27 -0.58 -11.08
CA ARG A 131 -17.13 0.49 -12.08
C ARG A 131 -15.67 0.74 -12.47
N VAL A 132 -14.78 0.86 -11.48
CA VAL A 132 -13.34 1.06 -11.74
C VAL A 132 -12.75 -0.10 -12.54
N ARG A 133 -13.15 -1.34 -12.26
CA ARG A 133 -12.71 -2.54 -13.01
C ARG A 133 -13.21 -2.52 -14.45
N GLU A 134 -14.47 -2.14 -14.67
CA GLU A 134 -15.06 -2.04 -16.00
C GLU A 134 -14.38 -0.96 -16.85
N GLU A 135 -14.12 0.21 -16.29
CA GLU A 135 -13.38 1.29 -16.95
C GLU A 135 -11.99 0.83 -17.37
N ARG A 136 -11.25 0.17 -16.48
CA ARG A 136 -9.92 -0.39 -16.79
C ARG A 136 -9.97 -1.42 -17.91
N ARG A 137 -10.98 -2.30 -17.89
CA ARG A 137 -11.21 -3.28 -18.97
C ARG A 137 -11.56 -2.60 -20.29
N ALA A 138 -12.32 -1.51 -20.27
CA ALA A 138 -12.65 -0.73 -21.45
C ALA A 138 -11.40 -0.06 -22.06
N VAL A 139 -10.58 0.60 -21.23
CA VAL A 139 -9.31 1.22 -21.65
C VAL A 139 -8.39 0.17 -22.30
N LYS A 140 -8.19 -0.97 -21.65
CA LYS A 140 -7.33 -2.05 -22.18
C LYS A 140 -7.82 -2.56 -23.55
N ARG A 141 -9.14 -2.77 -23.69
CA ARG A 141 -9.74 -3.17 -24.98
C ARG A 141 -9.51 -2.12 -26.07
N GLU A 142 -9.60 -0.83 -25.73
CA GLU A 142 -9.34 0.23 -26.68
C GLU A 142 -7.87 0.29 -27.11
N GLU A 143 -6.93 0.17 -26.17
CA GLU A 143 -5.49 0.13 -26.46
C GLU A 143 -5.13 -1.04 -27.38
N GLU A 144 -5.68 -2.23 -27.14
CA GLU A 144 -5.50 -3.39 -28.00
C GLU A 144 -6.04 -3.15 -29.41
N ARG A 145 -7.22 -2.51 -29.52
CA ARG A 145 -7.80 -2.13 -30.82
C ARG A 145 -6.92 -1.12 -31.56
N ARG A 146 -6.39 -0.11 -30.87
CA ARG A 146 -5.46 0.89 -31.45
C ARG A 146 -4.15 0.24 -31.90
N ARG A 147 -3.60 -0.70 -31.12
CA ARG A 147 -2.41 -1.48 -31.50
C ARG A 147 -2.66 -2.30 -32.76
N ARG A 148 -3.79 -3.03 -32.86
CA ARG A 148 -4.12 -3.81 -34.07
C ARG A 148 -4.24 -2.94 -35.33
N LYS A 149 -4.87 -1.76 -35.22
CA LYS A 149 -5.00 -0.81 -36.34
C LYS A 149 -3.68 -0.20 -36.81
N ARG A 150 -2.68 -0.09 -35.93
CA ARG A 150 -1.37 0.51 -36.26
C ARG A 150 -0.44 -0.45 -37.00
N TRP A 151 -0.75 -1.75 -37.01
CA TRP A 151 0.03 -2.82 -37.62
C TRP A 151 -0.72 -3.51 -38.78
N SER A 152 -1.86 -2.95 -39.18
CA SER A 152 -2.65 -3.29 -40.37
C SER A 152 -2.50 -2.19 -41.39
#